data_AF-A0A2V8X123-F1
#
_entry.id   AF-A0A2V8X123-F1
#
_cell.length_a   1.000
_cell.length_b   1.000
_cell.length_c   1.000
_cell.angle_alpha   90.00
_cell.angle_beta   90.00
_cell.angle_gamma   90.00
#
_symmetry.space_group_name_H-M   'P 1'
#
loop_
_entity.id
_entity.type
_entity.pdbx_description
1 polymer ?
#
loop_
_entity_poly.entity_id
_entity_poly.type
_entity_poly.pdbx_seq_one_letter_code
_entity_poly.pdbx_strand_id
1 'polypeptide(L)'
;MQDEKNFLAGLFDFSFNSLLTRRIVKLLYIISILGGGIAVVACVVVGMQHSPAEGLINLVAGIVALFVGVLFVRVLLELALVILKIAEGIDRATHPGN
;
A
#
# COMPACT_ATOMS: atom_id res chain seq x y z
N MET A 1 9.71 -16.66 -16.43
CA MET A 1 8.25 -16.56 -16.74
C MET A 1 7.36 -17.36 -15.79
N GLN A 2 7.87 -18.32 -15.00
CA GLN A 2 7.06 -19.03 -13.99
C GLN A 2 6.94 -18.25 -12.66
N ASP A 3 7.94 -17.46 -12.29
CA ASP A 3 7.92 -16.68 -11.03
C ASP A 3 6.89 -15.55 -11.00
N GLU A 4 6.69 -14.86 -12.12
CA GLU A 4 5.70 -13.77 -12.25
C GLU A 4 4.26 -14.27 -12.03
N LYS A 5 3.97 -15.47 -12.54
CA LYS A 5 2.64 -16.08 -12.44
C LYS A 5 2.34 -16.52 -11.01
N ASN A 6 3.35 -17.02 -10.29
CA ASN A 6 3.25 -17.35 -8.86
C ASN A 6 3.11 -16.08 -7.99
N PHE A 7 3.74 -14.98 -8.38
CA PHE A 7 3.64 -13.71 -7.65
C PHE A 7 2.25 -13.08 -7.76
N LEU A 8 1.68 -13.05 -8.97
CA LEU A 8 0.33 -12.53 -9.20
C LEU A 8 -0.76 -13.48 -8.66
N ALA A 9 -0.55 -14.79 -8.75
CA ALA A 9 -1.43 -15.77 -8.11
C ALA A 9 -1.42 -15.65 -6.58
N GLY A 10 -0.26 -15.39 -5.97
CA GLY A 10 -0.15 -15.11 -4.54
C GLY A 10 -0.73 -13.75 -4.11
N LEU A 11 -0.85 -12.77 -5.01
CA LEU A 11 -1.58 -11.52 -4.76
C LEU A 11 -3.11 -11.72 -4.74
N PHE A 12 -3.61 -12.65 -5.54
CA PHE A 12 -5.02 -13.04 -5.59
C PHE A 12 -5.38 -14.17 -4.62
N ASP A 13 -4.40 -14.70 -3.89
CA ASP A 13 -4.63 -15.68 -2.84
C ASP A 13 -5.08 -14.98 -1.56
N PHE A 14 -6.40 -14.77 -1.44
CA PHE A 14 -7.07 -14.24 -0.26
C PHE A 14 -6.91 -15.13 0.99
N SER A 15 -6.25 -16.30 0.88
CA SER A 15 -6.06 -17.22 2.00
C SER A 15 -4.91 -16.84 2.95
N PHE A 16 -4.02 -15.89 2.62
CA PHE A 16 -2.91 -15.43 3.48
C PHE A 16 -2.19 -16.57 4.26
N ASN A 17 -1.99 -17.73 3.61
CA ASN A 17 -1.45 -18.91 4.27
C ASN A 17 0.09 -18.84 4.34
N SER A 18 0.57 -18.17 5.39
CA SER A 18 1.95 -18.19 5.90
C SER A 18 3.05 -17.47 5.08
N LEU A 19 3.83 -16.63 5.79
CA LEU A 19 5.19 -16.16 5.47
C LEU A 19 5.40 -15.12 4.34
N LEU A 20 4.47 -14.92 3.40
CA LEU A 20 4.62 -13.89 2.35
C LEU A 20 4.32 -12.45 2.82
N THR A 21 3.83 -12.29 4.05
CA THR A 21 3.14 -11.08 4.48
C THR A 21 4.06 -9.86 4.61
N ARG A 22 5.32 -10.02 5.04
CA ARG A 22 6.28 -8.90 5.13
C ARG A 22 6.69 -8.37 3.75
N ARG A 23 6.72 -9.22 2.72
CA ARG A 23 7.08 -8.84 1.34
C ARG A 23 5.93 -8.09 0.67
N ILE A 24 4.69 -8.56 0.87
CA ILE A 24 3.47 -7.93 0.35
C ILE A 24 3.28 -6.53 0.92
N VAL A 25 3.53 -6.31 2.22
CA VAL A 25 3.44 -4.99 2.86
C VAL A 25 4.38 -3.96 2.20
N LYS A 26 5.64 -4.33 1.91
CA LYS A 26 6.58 -3.45 1.19
C LYS A 26 6.10 -3.15 -0.23
N LEU A 27 5.56 -4.15 -0.92
CA LEU A 27 5.04 -3.98 -2.28
C LEU A 27 3.83 -3.05 -2.30
N LEU A 28 2.88 -3.24 -1.39
CA LEU A 28 1.71 -2.38 -1.21
C LEU A 28 2.10 -0.93 -0.93
N TYR A 29 3.14 -0.70 -0.12
CA TYR A 29 3.65 0.64 0.14
C TYR A 29 4.15 1.31 -1.15
N ILE A 30 5.00 0.61 -1.91
CA ILE A 30 5.56 1.13 -3.16
C ILE A 30 4.44 1.41 -4.17
N ILE A 31 3.49 0.49 -4.33
CA ILE A 31 2.33 0.66 -5.22
C ILE A 31 1.47 1.84 -4.77
N SER A 32 1.26 2.02 -3.46
CA SER A 32 0.47 3.13 -2.94
C SER A 32 1.13 4.48 -3.16
N ILE A 33 2.46 4.58 -3.00
CA ILE A 33 3.20 5.80 -3.33
C ILE A 33 3.15 6.09 -4.83
N LEU A 34 3.40 5.08 -5.65
CA LEU A 34 3.43 5.24 -7.11
C LEU A 34 2.04 5.61 -7.63
N GLY A 35 1.01 4.91 -7.18
CA GLY A 35 -0.39 5.17 -7.50
C GLY A 35 -0.87 6.53 -6.97
N GLY A 36 -0.49 6.91 -5.75
CA GLY A 36 -0.78 8.23 -5.18
C GLY A 36 -0.14 9.37 -5.98
N GLY A 37 1.12 9.21 -6.40
CA GLY A 37 1.79 10.17 -7.27
C GLY A 37 1.09 10.33 -8.62
N ILE A 38 0.72 9.22 -9.26
CA ILE A 38 -0.03 9.23 -10.53
C ILE A 38 -1.41 9.89 -10.35
N ALA A 39 -2.11 9.56 -9.27
CA ALA A 39 -3.44 10.12 -8.97
C ALA A 39 -3.39 11.65 -8.80
N VAL A 40 -2.36 12.18 -8.14
CA VAL A 40 -2.17 13.63 -8.01
C VAL A 40 -1.91 14.27 -9.36
N VAL A 41 -1.02 13.71 -10.17
CA VAL A 41 -0.75 14.24 -11.51
C VAL A 41 -2.02 14.22 -12.36
N ALA A 42 -2.80 13.14 -12.33
CA ALA A 42 -4.07 13.04 -13.04
C ALA A 42 -5.09 14.09 -12.55
N CYS A 43 -5.22 14.27 -11.24
CA CYS A 43 -6.08 15.31 -10.67
C CYS A 43 -5.69 16.72 -11.13
N VAL A 44 -4.39 17.03 -11.15
CA VAL A 44 -3.90 18.33 -11.61
C VAL A 44 -4.21 18.54 -13.10
N VAL A 45 -3.92 17.54 -13.94
CA VAL A 45 -4.18 17.62 -15.39
C VAL A 45 -5.66 17.83 -15.67
N VAL A 46 -6.54 17.07 -15.01
CA VAL A 46 -8.00 17.25 -15.15
C VAL A 46 -8.44 18.62 -14.64
N GLY A 47 -7.94 19.06 -13.49
CA GLY A 47 -8.28 20.39 -12.94
C GLY A 47 -7.87 21.54 -13.86
N MET A 48 -6.71 21.42 -14.52
CA MET A 48 -6.25 22.41 -15.50
C MET A 48 -7.11 22.46 -16.78
N GLN A 49 -7.79 21.36 -17.14
CA GLN A 49 -8.70 21.34 -18.30
C GLN A 49 -9.99 22.13 -18.04
N HIS A 50 -10.45 22.21 -16.79
CA HIS A 50 -11.62 22.99 -16.41
C HIS A 50 -11.29 24.47 -16.24
N SER A 51 -10.27 24.80 -15.44
CA SER A 51 -9.85 26.18 -15.21
C SER A 51 -8.42 26.24 -14.66
N PRO A 52 -7.60 27.24 -15.07
CA PRO A 52 -6.27 27.44 -14.52
C PRO A 52 -6.26 27.63 -12.99
N ALA A 53 -7.29 28.29 -12.44
CA ALA A 53 -7.42 28.51 -11.01
C ALA A 53 -7.74 27.21 -10.25
N GLU A 54 -8.62 26.38 -10.81
CA GLU A 54 -8.93 25.06 -10.24
C GLU A 54 -7.72 24.13 -10.29
N GLY A 55 -6.95 24.14 -11.38
CA GLY A 55 -5.70 23.38 -11.49
C GLY A 55 -4.69 23.74 -10.39
N LEU A 56 -4.56 25.02 -10.03
CA LEU A 56 -3.66 25.45 -8.96
C LEU A 56 -4.15 25.01 -7.58
N ILE A 57 -5.46 25.09 -7.32
CA ILE A 57 -6.06 24.59 -6.08
C ILE A 57 -5.85 23.08 -5.98
N ASN A 58 -6.08 22.35 -7.07
CA ASN A 58 -5.94 20.90 -7.10
C ASN A 58 -4.47 20.45 -6.99
N LEU A 59 -3.50 21.28 -7.41
CA LEU A 59 -2.08 21.05 -7.17
C LEU A 59 -1.75 21.11 -5.68
N VAL A 60 -2.17 22.17 -5.00
CA VAL A 60 -1.92 22.33 -3.55
C VAL A 60 -2.67 21.25 -2.76
N ALA A 61 -3.95 21.04 -3.04
CA ALA A 61 -4.76 20.00 -2.41
C ALA A 61 -4.21 18.60 -2.71
N GLY A 62 -3.74 18.35 -3.94
CA GLY A 62 -3.14 17.09 -4.36
C GLY A 62 -1.86 16.78 -3.61
N ILE A 63 -0.97 17.76 -3.39
CA ILE A 63 0.24 17.58 -2.59
C ILE A 63 -0.10 17.22 -1.15
N VAL A 64 -1.05 17.95 -0.53
CA VAL A 64 -1.49 17.67 0.84
C VAL A 64 -2.15 16.29 0.93
N ALA A 65 -3.01 15.95 -0.03
CA ALA A 65 -3.67 14.65 -0.10
C ALA A 65 -2.65 13.50 -0.29
N LEU A 66 -1.59 13.70 -1.09
CA LEU A 66 -0.50 12.75 -1.23
C LEU A 66 0.16 12.49 0.12
N PHE A 67 0.51 13.57 0.82
CA PHE A 67 1.20 13.47 2.11
C PHE A 67 0.34 12.76 3.16
N VAL A 68 -0.94 13.13 3.27
CA VAL A 68 -1.91 12.49 4.17
C VAL A 68 -2.14 11.04 3.76
N GLY A 69 -2.28 10.75 2.47
CA GLY A 69 -2.45 9.40 1.94
C GLY A 69 -1.26 8.49 2.24
N VAL A 70 -0.04 9.00 2.09
CA VAL A 70 1.19 8.27 2.44
C VAL A 70 1.25 7.99 3.93
N LEU A 71 0.94 8.97 4.79
CA LEU A 71 0.89 8.76 6.24
C LEU A 71 -0.16 7.72 6.61
N PHE A 72 -1.35 7.80 6.03
CA PHE A 72 -2.44 6.86 6.27
C PHE A 72 -2.05 5.43 5.88
N VAL A 73 -1.48 5.24 4.69
CA VAL A 73 -0.96 3.93 4.25
C VAL A 73 0.13 3.45 5.18
N ARG A 74 1.03 4.32 5.65
CA ARG A 74 2.07 3.96 6.63
C ARG A 74 1.47 3.37 7.91
N VAL A 75 0.47 4.04 8.47
CA VAL A 75 -0.23 3.60 9.69
C VAL A 75 -0.92 2.26 9.47
N LEU A 76 -1.61 2.08 8.34
CA LEU A 76 -2.26 0.80 8.01
C LEU A 76 -1.27 -0.35 7.87
N LEU A 77 -0.14 -0.11 7.20
CA LEU A 77 0.91 -1.12 7.03
C LEU A 77 1.60 -1.45 8.36
N GLU A 78 1.83 -0.46 9.20
CA GLU A 78 2.39 -0.66 10.53
C GLU A 78 1.42 -1.47 11.41
N LEU A 79 0.12 -1.16 11.37
CA LEU A 79 -0.90 -1.95 12.04
C LEU A 79 -0.95 -3.40 11.53
N ALA A 80 -0.89 -3.59 10.20
CA ALA A 80 -0.83 -4.92 9.60
C ALA A 80 0.41 -5.70 10.10
N LEU A 81 1.58 -5.07 10.14
CA LEU A 81 2.80 -5.69 10.67
C LEU A 81 2.70 -6.02 12.16
N VAL A 82 2.06 -5.17 12.97
CA VAL A 82 1.84 -5.43 14.40
C VAL A 82 0.96 -6.66 14.60
N ILE A 83 -0.15 -6.76 13.88
CA ILE A 83 -1.06 -7.92 13.95
C ILE A 83 -0.31 -9.20 13.56
N LEU A 84 0.50 -9.14 12.50
CA LEU A 84 1.31 -10.28 12.06
C LEU A 84 2.35 -10.70 13.10
N LYS A 85 3.02 -9.73 13.73
CA LYS A 85 3.98 -10.00 14.79
C LYS A 85 3.33 -10.68 16.00
N ILE A 86 2.08 -10.32 16.31
CA ILE A 86 1.30 -10.98 17.37
C ILE A 86 0.96 -12.41 16.97
N ALA A 87 0.50 -12.64 15.73
CA ALA A 87 0.19 -13.97 15.21
C ALA A 87 1.43 -14.90 15.24
N GLU A 88 2.60 -14.42 14.80
CA GLU A 88 3.88 -15.14 14.89
C GLU A 88 4.26 -15.44 16.34
N GLY A 89 3.99 -14.51 17.26
CA GLY A 89 4.23 -14.70 18.69
C GLY A 89 3.36 -15.80 19.31
N ILE A 90 2.10 -15.91 18.87
CA ILE A 90 1.16 -16.94 19.34
C ILE A 90 1.55 -18.31 18.81
N ASP A 91 1.86 -18.42 17.51
CA ASP A 91 2.27 -19.69 16.87
C ASP A 91 3.54 -20.28 17.51
N ARG A 92 4.52 -19.42 17.81
CA ARG A 92 5.74 -19.83 18.51
C ARG A 92 5.49 -20.29 19.95
N ALA A 93 4.45 -19.77 20.60
CA ALA A 93 4.08 -20.16 21.96
C ALA A 93 3.33 -21.51 22.00
N THR A 94 2.61 -21.87 20.93
CA THR A 94 1.86 -23.12 20.82
C THR A 94 2.64 -24.29 20.22
N HIS A 95 3.73 -24.04 19.47
CA HIS A 95 4.68 -25.08 19.02
C HIS A 95 6.10 -24.87 19.61
N PRO A 96 6.30 -25.08 20.92
CA PRO A 96 7.62 -25.00 21.54
C PRO A 96 8.37 -26.32 21.29
N GLY A 97 8.94 -26.48 20.10
CA GLY A 97 9.93 -27.52 19.82
C GLY A 97 9.42 -28.72 19.02
N ASN A 98 9.60 -28.61 17.70
CA ASN A 98 9.86 -29.77 16.85
C ASN A 98 11.12 -29.47 16.03
#